data_AF-A6G8M6-F1
#
_entry.id   AF-A6G8M6-F1
#
_cell.length_a   1.000
_cell.length_b   1.000
_cell.length_c   1.000
_cell.angle_alpha   90.00
_cell.angle_beta   90.00
_cell.angle_gamma   90.00
#
_symmetry.space_group_name_H-M   'P 1'
#
loop_
_entity.id
_entity.type
_entity.pdbx_description
1 polymer ?
#
loop_
_entity_poly.entity_id
_entity_poly.type
_entity_poly.pdbx_seq_one_letter_code
_entity_poly.pdbx_strand_id
1 'polypeptide(L)'
;MKRIARLSLTATVLSCGCTDFPEIEYRTARAEIGTTLDDPLCQGDLDAIDAQIEAIEARTGVQHDGPVRIYLYGTPEELPCDVSPFGCYMPRQDAVATTATALDHELVHAVLRNRDFSRLFWSEGLAEGLKGQGTLLNTSGDVLASYDADESSKLDYRAAGHFMRWLVETRGLSAMQDFIAGESFESAFGGPLQELADEHDASAPYAYPDWEPCSGPELASSGEESWRESVTASCSDPETERLTVGVPTVTRIVTLEGGAYEVSMSGGVGLWIRGCLDKALQDELPSYNEDGSVIYYWNGDVFNEAQFSHTGLFSFFPSERVHELELTPGRYEVAIEAGADDPATVNWRSLETTVVP
;
A
#
# COMPACT_ATOMS: atom_id res chain seq x y z
N MET A 1 -29.38 -44.54 54.93
CA MET A 1 -29.03 -44.46 53.50
C MET A 1 -28.48 -43.06 53.21
N LYS A 2 -27.16 -42.90 53.03
CA LYS A 2 -26.51 -41.61 52.73
C LYS A 2 -26.35 -41.49 51.21
N ARG A 3 -26.97 -40.47 50.59
CA ARG A 3 -26.84 -40.17 49.16
C ARG A 3 -25.55 -39.36 48.95
N ILE A 4 -24.66 -39.88 48.10
CA ILE A 4 -23.44 -39.19 47.64
C ILE A 4 -23.85 -38.34 46.43
N ALA A 5 -23.78 -37.02 46.56
CA ALA A 5 -23.98 -36.09 45.45
C ALA A 5 -22.69 -36.08 44.60
N ARG A 6 -22.79 -36.48 43.33
CA ARG A 6 -21.73 -36.33 42.34
C ARG A 6 -21.76 -34.89 41.83
N LEU A 7 -20.78 -34.09 42.22
CA LEU A 7 -20.50 -32.79 41.60
C LEU A 7 -19.81 -33.08 40.25
N SER A 8 -20.54 -32.91 39.15
CA SER A 8 -19.92 -32.87 37.82
C SER A 8 -19.30 -31.48 37.64
N LEU A 9 -17.97 -31.45 37.62
CA LEU A 9 -17.18 -30.28 37.29
C LEU A 9 -17.16 -30.15 35.76
N THR A 10 -18.02 -29.31 35.20
CA THR A 10 -18.01 -28.97 33.78
C THR A 10 -16.84 -28.00 33.56
N ALA A 11 -15.74 -28.50 32.98
CA ALA A 11 -14.62 -27.66 32.58
C ALA A 11 -15.02 -26.85 31.34
N THR A 12 -15.34 -25.57 31.53
CA THR A 12 -15.47 -24.61 30.44
C THR A 12 -14.07 -24.38 29.88
N VAL A 13 -13.76 -25.04 28.76
CA VAL A 13 -12.56 -24.72 27.98
C VAL A 13 -12.82 -23.36 27.35
N LEU A 14 -12.32 -22.30 27.97
CA LEU A 14 -12.17 -20.99 27.35
C LEU A 14 -11.12 -21.16 26.25
N SER A 15 -11.57 -21.60 25.08
CA SER A 15 -10.78 -21.51 23.87
C SER A 15 -10.70 -20.03 23.53
N CYS A 16 -9.54 -19.41 23.76
CA CYS A 16 -9.18 -18.11 23.15
C CYS A 16 -8.91 -18.30 21.64
N GLY A 17 -9.81 -18.98 20.95
CA GLY A 17 -9.82 -19.05 19.50
C GLY A 17 -10.68 -17.89 19.00
N CYS A 18 -10.08 -16.96 18.28
CA CYS A 18 -10.82 -16.05 17.42
C CYS A 18 -11.45 -16.95 16.34
N THR A 19 -12.71 -17.33 16.52
CA THR A 19 -13.37 -18.34 15.67
C THR A 19 -14.40 -17.75 14.73
N ASP A 20 -14.63 -16.43 14.77
CA ASP A 20 -15.67 -15.78 13.98
C ASP A 20 -15.02 -14.98 12.84
N PHE A 21 -14.50 -15.71 11.86
CA PHE A 21 -14.08 -15.10 10.60
C PHE A 21 -15.27 -15.02 9.64
N PRO A 22 -15.34 -13.99 8.77
CA PRO A 22 -16.36 -13.94 7.74
C PRO A 22 -16.26 -15.15 6.81
N GLU A 23 -17.39 -15.52 6.21
CA GLU A 23 -17.42 -16.60 5.22
C GLU A 23 -16.57 -16.22 4.00
N ILE A 24 -15.92 -17.19 3.36
CA ILE A 24 -15.16 -16.95 2.13
C ILE A 24 -16.14 -16.70 0.98
N GLU A 25 -16.13 -15.47 0.47
CA GLU A 25 -16.99 -15.02 -0.62
C GLU A 25 -16.29 -15.08 -1.98
N TYR A 26 -14.98 -14.80 -2.01
CA TYR A 26 -14.19 -14.72 -3.24
C TYR A 26 -13.09 -15.77 -3.26
N ARG A 27 -12.80 -16.31 -4.45
CA ARG A 27 -11.76 -17.30 -4.70
C ARG A 27 -11.09 -16.98 -6.02
N THR A 28 -9.78 -16.83 -5.99
CA THR A 28 -8.94 -16.57 -7.16
C THR A 28 -7.94 -17.72 -7.35
N ALA A 29 -6.92 -17.53 -8.19
CA ALA A 29 -5.87 -18.53 -8.32
C ALA A 29 -4.91 -18.52 -7.12
N ARG A 30 -4.72 -17.35 -6.48
CA ARG A 30 -3.76 -17.17 -5.39
C ARG A 30 -4.39 -16.82 -4.04
N ALA A 31 -5.69 -16.59 -3.95
CA ALA A 31 -6.35 -16.17 -2.71
C ALA A 31 -7.75 -16.79 -2.44
N GLU A 32 -8.08 -16.91 -1.16
CA GLU A 32 -9.43 -17.15 -0.63
C GLU A 32 -9.80 -15.97 0.27
N ILE A 33 -10.84 -15.19 -0.07
CA ILE A 33 -11.16 -13.94 0.64
C ILE A 33 -12.55 -14.00 1.26
N GLY A 34 -12.62 -13.80 2.57
CA GLY A 34 -13.86 -13.45 3.28
C GLY A 34 -13.81 -11.98 3.70
N THR A 35 -14.95 -11.29 3.74
CA THR A 35 -14.94 -9.85 4.04
C THR A 35 -16.17 -9.39 4.81
N THR A 36 -16.03 -8.28 5.54
CA THR A 36 -17.14 -7.55 6.17
C THR A 36 -17.44 -6.22 5.47
N LEU A 37 -16.81 -5.94 4.33
CA LEU A 37 -17.07 -4.72 3.56
C LEU A 37 -18.54 -4.65 3.15
N ASP A 38 -19.14 -3.46 3.29
CA ASP A 38 -20.54 -3.22 2.93
C ASP A 38 -20.79 -3.43 1.43
N ASP A 39 -19.79 -3.13 0.60
CA ASP A 39 -19.86 -3.25 -0.84
C ASP A 39 -18.88 -4.34 -1.36
N PRO A 40 -19.24 -5.07 -2.45
CA PRO A 40 -18.48 -6.24 -2.92
C PRO A 40 -17.16 -5.87 -3.62
N LEU A 41 -16.10 -6.65 -3.42
CA LEU A 41 -14.84 -6.46 -4.17
C LEU A 41 -15.08 -6.49 -5.68
N CYS A 42 -14.38 -5.62 -6.41
CA CYS A 42 -14.41 -5.62 -7.85
C CYS A 42 -13.36 -6.61 -8.41
N GLN A 43 -13.48 -6.98 -9.69
CA GLN A 43 -12.57 -7.93 -10.35
C GLN A 43 -11.12 -7.42 -10.34
N GLY A 44 -10.90 -6.12 -10.53
CA GLY A 44 -9.57 -5.52 -10.43
C GLY A 44 -8.93 -5.68 -9.06
N ASP A 45 -9.71 -5.61 -7.96
CA ASP A 45 -9.18 -5.85 -6.60
C ASP A 45 -8.66 -7.29 -6.45
N LEU A 46 -9.40 -8.26 -6.99
CA LEU A 46 -9.04 -9.67 -6.94
C LEU A 46 -7.78 -9.95 -7.77
N ASP A 47 -7.69 -9.36 -8.95
CA ASP A 47 -6.54 -9.49 -9.85
C ASP A 47 -5.29 -8.82 -9.22
N ALA A 48 -5.45 -7.65 -8.59
CA ALA A 48 -4.38 -6.94 -7.88
C ALA A 48 -3.84 -7.74 -6.69
N ILE A 49 -4.70 -8.41 -5.91
CA ILE A 49 -4.28 -9.29 -4.81
C ILE A 49 -3.45 -10.47 -5.33
N ASP A 50 -3.89 -11.13 -6.40
CA ASP A 50 -3.15 -12.23 -7.01
C ASP A 50 -1.78 -11.75 -7.52
N ALA A 51 -1.75 -10.61 -8.23
CA ALA A 51 -0.53 -10.01 -8.74
C ALA A 51 0.45 -9.62 -7.61
N GLN A 52 -0.05 -9.07 -6.50
CA GLN A 52 0.79 -8.70 -5.36
C GLN A 52 1.40 -9.93 -4.66
N ILE A 53 0.64 -11.03 -4.51
CA ILE A 53 1.18 -12.29 -4.00
C ILE A 53 2.33 -12.79 -4.90
N GLU A 54 2.10 -12.83 -6.21
CA GLU A 54 3.11 -13.25 -7.20
C GLU A 54 4.35 -12.35 -7.17
N ALA A 55 4.16 -11.04 -7.02
CA ALA A 55 5.24 -10.08 -6.95
C ALA A 55 6.08 -10.26 -5.67
N ILE A 56 5.46 -10.49 -4.52
CA ILE A 56 6.16 -10.81 -3.26
C ILE A 56 6.95 -12.10 -3.40
N GLU A 57 6.36 -13.14 -3.99
CA GLU A 57 7.05 -14.41 -4.26
C GLU A 57 8.27 -14.24 -5.16
N ALA A 58 8.13 -13.44 -6.23
CA ALA A 58 9.23 -13.13 -7.15
C ALA A 58 10.36 -12.36 -6.44
N ARG A 59 10.02 -11.36 -5.61
CA ARG A 59 10.99 -10.56 -4.85
C ARG A 59 11.71 -11.41 -3.80
N THR A 60 10.99 -12.26 -3.10
CA THR A 60 11.51 -13.06 -1.98
C THR A 60 12.13 -14.40 -2.39
N GLY A 61 11.89 -14.87 -3.61
CA GLY A 61 12.29 -16.21 -4.07
C GLY A 61 11.57 -17.34 -3.33
N VAL A 62 10.53 -17.02 -2.54
CA VAL A 62 9.70 -17.98 -1.81
C VAL A 62 8.45 -18.26 -2.62
N GLN A 63 7.94 -19.48 -2.54
CA GLN A 63 6.66 -19.86 -3.12
C GLN A 63 5.71 -20.25 -2.00
N HIS A 64 4.51 -19.69 -2.03
CA HIS A 64 3.41 -20.02 -1.17
C HIS A 64 2.61 -21.19 -1.76
N ASP A 65 2.58 -22.30 -1.03
CA ASP A 65 1.79 -23.47 -1.41
C ASP A 65 0.29 -23.18 -1.25
N GLY A 66 -0.43 -23.15 -2.37
CA GLY A 66 -1.88 -22.93 -2.42
C GLY A 66 -2.30 -21.46 -2.28
N PRO A 67 -3.62 -21.20 -2.18
CA PRO A 67 -4.12 -19.84 -2.02
C PRO A 67 -3.89 -19.30 -0.61
N VAL A 68 -3.58 -18.02 -0.49
CA VAL A 68 -3.52 -17.27 0.77
C VAL A 68 -4.94 -17.02 1.26
N ARG A 69 -5.23 -17.33 2.53
CA ARG A 69 -6.53 -17.01 3.12
C ARG A 69 -6.51 -15.60 3.70
N ILE A 70 -7.46 -14.77 3.30
CA ILE A 70 -7.54 -13.36 3.65
C ILE A 70 -8.94 -13.07 4.23
N TYR A 71 -8.96 -12.37 5.35
CA TYR A 71 -10.17 -11.84 5.97
C TYR A 71 -10.06 -10.32 6.03
N LEU A 72 -10.84 -9.66 5.17
CA LEU A 72 -10.75 -8.23 4.95
C LEU A 72 -11.87 -7.50 5.69
N TYR A 73 -11.48 -6.58 6.58
CA TYR A 73 -12.40 -5.83 7.42
C TYR A 73 -12.52 -4.38 6.97
N GLY A 74 -13.72 -3.80 7.14
CA GLY A 74 -13.98 -2.42 6.75
C GLY A 74 -13.29 -1.41 7.66
N THR A 75 -13.17 -1.73 8.96
CA THR A 75 -12.50 -0.87 9.92
C THR A 75 -11.61 -1.64 10.89
N PRO A 76 -10.59 -0.99 11.48
CA PRO A 76 -9.78 -1.52 12.58
C PRO A 76 -10.59 -2.14 13.73
N GLU A 77 -11.73 -1.57 14.09
CA GLU A 77 -12.54 -2.01 15.23
C GLU A 77 -13.23 -3.37 15.01
N GLU A 78 -13.36 -3.79 13.75
CA GLU A 78 -13.94 -5.09 13.38
C GLU A 78 -12.91 -6.23 13.40
N LEU A 79 -11.61 -5.90 13.46
CA LEU A 79 -10.55 -6.89 13.46
C LEU A 79 -10.69 -7.83 14.67
N PRO A 80 -10.47 -9.15 14.48
CA PRO A 80 -10.71 -10.13 15.53
C PRO A 80 -9.62 -10.08 16.61
N CYS A 81 -10.02 -9.98 17.88
CA CYS A 81 -9.14 -10.10 19.06
C CYS A 81 -7.97 -9.10 19.10
N ASP A 82 -7.00 -9.28 20.03
CA ASP A 82 -5.80 -8.47 20.24
C ASP A 82 -4.79 -8.52 19.05
N VAL A 83 -5.27 -8.40 17.81
CA VAL A 83 -4.42 -8.20 16.63
C VAL A 83 -3.96 -6.74 16.57
N SER A 84 -2.85 -6.49 15.87
CA SER A 84 -2.39 -5.13 15.58
C SER A 84 -3.54 -4.33 14.94
N PRO A 85 -3.65 -3.01 15.21
CA PRO A 85 -4.85 -2.23 14.86
C PRO A 85 -5.17 -2.19 13.36
N PHE A 86 -4.26 -2.60 12.48
CA PHE A 86 -4.49 -2.57 11.04
C PHE A 86 -4.53 -3.94 10.37
N GLY A 87 -3.94 -4.96 11.00
CA GLY A 87 -3.92 -6.31 10.49
C GLY A 87 -2.95 -7.23 11.23
N CYS A 88 -3.01 -8.52 10.91
CA CYS A 88 -2.08 -9.55 11.38
C CYS A 88 -2.20 -10.81 10.52
N TYR A 89 -1.06 -11.36 10.09
CA TYR A 89 -0.95 -12.76 9.70
C TYR A 89 -0.98 -13.66 10.94
N MET A 90 -1.88 -14.64 10.96
CA MET A 90 -2.10 -15.56 12.07
C MET A 90 -1.56 -16.96 11.73
N PRO A 91 -0.33 -17.33 12.16
CA PRO A 91 0.35 -18.54 11.69
C PRO A 91 -0.37 -19.85 12.04
N ARG A 92 -1.17 -19.86 13.12
CA ARG A 92 -1.92 -21.07 13.54
C ARG A 92 -3.13 -21.35 12.65
N GLN A 93 -3.74 -20.28 12.12
CA GLN A 93 -4.88 -20.34 11.22
C GLN A 93 -4.45 -20.35 9.75
N ASP A 94 -3.20 -19.97 9.50
CA ASP A 94 -2.65 -19.76 8.17
C ASP A 94 -3.54 -18.80 7.36
N ALA A 95 -3.80 -17.64 7.95
CA ALA A 95 -4.71 -16.65 7.41
C ALA A 95 -4.27 -15.23 7.80
N VAL A 96 -4.52 -14.28 6.89
CA VAL A 96 -4.42 -12.84 7.10
C VAL A 96 -5.76 -12.33 7.60
N ALA A 97 -5.76 -11.56 8.69
CA ALA A 97 -6.90 -10.71 9.07
C ALA A 97 -6.44 -9.26 9.02
N THR A 98 -7.02 -8.45 8.14
CA THR A 98 -6.46 -7.13 7.83
C THR A 98 -7.51 -6.15 7.33
N THR A 99 -7.16 -4.87 7.31
CA THR A 99 -7.88 -3.81 6.60
C THR A 99 -7.25 -3.61 5.21
N ALA A 100 -7.94 -2.92 4.31
CA ALA A 100 -7.43 -2.67 2.95
C ALA A 100 -6.06 -1.99 2.95
N THR A 101 -5.83 -1.06 3.89
CA THR A 101 -4.60 -0.27 3.95
C THR A 101 -3.37 -1.05 4.41
N ALA A 102 -3.55 -2.19 5.09
CA ALA A 102 -2.46 -3.05 5.57
C ALA A 102 -2.38 -4.38 4.81
N LEU A 103 -3.21 -4.58 3.77
CA LEU A 103 -3.27 -5.85 3.05
C LEU A 103 -1.91 -6.25 2.47
N ASP A 104 -1.24 -5.36 1.74
CA ASP A 104 0.06 -5.64 1.13
C ASP A 104 1.13 -6.01 2.16
N HIS A 105 1.12 -5.36 3.32
CA HIS A 105 2.02 -5.66 4.43
C HIS A 105 1.79 -7.10 4.91
N GLU A 106 0.54 -7.46 5.20
CA GLU A 106 0.22 -8.78 5.74
C GLU A 106 0.40 -9.92 4.72
N LEU A 107 0.26 -9.62 3.42
CA LEU A 107 0.58 -10.59 2.36
C LEU A 107 2.05 -11.00 2.37
N VAL A 108 2.97 -10.09 2.75
CA VAL A 108 4.39 -10.46 2.89
C VAL A 108 4.58 -11.50 3.99
N HIS A 109 3.96 -11.30 5.15
CA HIS A 109 3.99 -12.29 6.24
C HIS A 109 3.40 -13.63 5.81
N ALA A 110 2.29 -13.62 5.07
CA ALA A 110 1.66 -14.84 4.57
C ALA A 110 2.58 -15.63 3.62
N VAL A 111 3.20 -14.95 2.64
CA VAL A 111 4.16 -15.59 1.71
C VAL A 111 5.38 -16.12 2.46
N LEU A 112 5.85 -15.38 3.48
CA LEU A 112 7.02 -15.73 4.28
C LEU A 112 6.69 -16.61 5.50
N ARG A 113 5.48 -17.17 5.63
CA ARG A 113 5.01 -17.91 6.82
C ARG A 113 5.91 -19.02 7.37
N ASN A 114 6.74 -19.61 6.52
CA ASN A 114 7.66 -20.70 6.88
C ASN A 114 9.10 -20.21 7.15
N ARG A 115 9.29 -18.89 7.28
CA ARG A 115 10.58 -18.26 7.55
C ARG A 115 10.57 -17.72 8.97
N ASP A 116 11.56 -18.16 9.76
CA ASP A 116 11.76 -17.68 11.12
C ASP A 116 12.73 -16.51 11.12
N PHE A 117 12.23 -15.33 11.47
CA PHE A 117 13.08 -14.17 11.71
C PHE A 117 13.38 -14.05 13.21
N SER A 118 14.67 -13.94 13.53
CA SER A 118 15.14 -13.91 14.93
C SER A 118 14.68 -12.68 15.73
N ARG A 119 14.20 -11.63 15.03
CA ARG A 119 13.83 -10.32 15.60
C ARG A 119 12.65 -9.74 14.86
N LEU A 120 11.82 -9.01 15.59
CA LEU A 120 10.66 -8.31 15.03
C LEU A 120 11.07 -7.29 13.96
N PHE A 121 12.18 -6.58 14.17
CA PHE A 121 12.76 -5.63 13.22
C PHE A 121 12.94 -6.23 11.81
N TRP A 122 13.37 -7.49 11.70
CA TRP A 122 13.52 -8.15 10.39
C TRP A 122 12.19 -8.56 9.80
N SER A 123 11.31 -9.18 10.58
CA SER A 123 10.00 -9.64 10.10
C SER A 123 9.17 -8.48 9.57
N GLU A 124 9.06 -7.41 10.36
CA GLU A 124 8.25 -6.24 10.04
C GLU A 124 8.93 -5.32 9.05
N GLY A 125 10.26 -5.18 9.14
CA GLY A 125 11.02 -4.44 8.15
C GLY A 125 10.87 -5.05 6.75
N LEU A 126 10.85 -6.39 6.63
CA LEU A 126 10.63 -7.05 5.35
C LEU A 126 9.22 -6.79 4.83
N ALA A 127 8.21 -6.89 5.69
CA ALA A 127 6.83 -6.58 5.33
C ALA A 127 6.67 -5.13 4.84
N GLU A 128 7.26 -4.17 5.55
CA GLU A 128 7.23 -2.75 5.16
C GLU A 128 8.08 -2.43 3.93
N GLY A 129 9.21 -3.11 3.73
CA GLY A 129 10.10 -2.87 2.59
C GLY A 129 9.67 -3.57 1.28
N LEU A 130 8.88 -4.64 1.39
CA LEU A 130 8.44 -5.47 0.25
C LEU A 130 6.95 -5.37 -0.08
N LYS A 131 6.15 -4.69 0.75
CA LYS A 131 4.78 -4.28 0.36
C LYS A 131 4.83 -3.48 -0.95
N GLY A 132 3.72 -3.44 -1.70
CA GLY A 132 3.70 -2.79 -3.01
C GLY A 132 4.07 -1.31 -2.95
N GLN A 133 3.67 -0.67 -1.85
CA GLN A 133 3.90 0.73 -1.54
C GLN A 133 5.37 1.08 -1.24
N GLY A 134 5.77 2.30 -1.57
CA GLY A 134 7.08 2.87 -1.27
C GLY A 134 7.37 3.02 0.22
N THR A 135 8.61 3.39 0.53
CA THR A 135 9.10 3.55 1.91
C THR A 135 9.64 4.96 2.14
N LEU A 136 9.58 5.41 3.40
CA LEU A 136 10.11 6.70 3.83
C LEU A 136 11.14 6.60 4.93
N LEU A 137 12.18 7.40 4.78
CA LEU A 137 13.18 7.61 5.81
C LEU A 137 12.52 8.22 7.05
N ASN A 138 12.75 7.60 8.19
CA ASN A 138 12.47 8.26 9.45
C ASN A 138 13.61 9.25 9.76
N THR A 139 13.31 10.56 9.73
CA THR A 139 14.30 11.62 10.01
C THR A 139 14.64 11.77 11.50
N SER A 140 13.98 11.03 12.40
CA SER A 140 14.06 11.25 13.84
C SER A 140 15.13 10.44 14.60
N GLY A 141 16.01 9.68 13.93
CA GLY A 141 17.13 9.05 14.63
C GLY A 141 17.85 7.94 13.88
N ASP A 142 18.69 7.22 14.64
CA ASP A 142 19.41 6.00 14.24
C ASP A 142 18.43 4.92 13.76
N VAL A 143 18.67 4.37 12.57
CA VAL A 143 17.81 3.34 11.97
C VAL A 143 17.69 2.07 12.84
N LEU A 144 18.69 1.78 13.67
CA LEU A 144 18.70 0.65 14.61
C LEU A 144 18.15 1.00 15.99
N ALA A 145 17.60 2.20 16.21
CA ALA A 145 17.09 2.61 17.53
C ALA A 145 16.03 1.67 18.11
N SER A 146 15.26 0.98 17.25
CA SER A 146 14.25 -0.01 17.65
C SER A 146 14.63 -1.46 17.30
N TYR A 147 15.91 -1.74 17.01
CA TYR A 147 16.38 -3.06 16.58
C TYR A 147 16.14 -4.19 17.60
N ASP A 148 16.18 -3.87 18.90
CA ASP A 148 15.92 -4.78 20.00
C ASP A 148 14.43 -4.78 20.45
N ALA A 149 13.53 -4.14 19.69
CA ALA A 149 12.10 -4.13 20.02
C ALA A 149 11.54 -5.57 20.01
N ASP A 150 10.85 -5.92 21.10
CA ASP A 150 10.20 -7.21 21.34
C ASP A 150 8.67 -7.14 21.20
N GLU A 151 8.13 -5.94 20.99
CA GLU A 151 6.71 -5.64 20.87
C GLU A 151 6.51 -4.64 19.73
N SER A 152 5.44 -4.82 18.94
CA SER A 152 5.11 -3.95 17.80
C SER A 152 5.03 -2.47 18.16
N SER A 153 4.43 -2.14 19.31
CA SER A 153 4.31 -0.74 19.76
C SER A 153 5.64 -0.03 20.06
N LYS A 154 6.75 -0.77 20.16
CA LYS A 154 8.10 -0.21 20.36
C LYS A 154 8.93 -0.22 19.07
N LEU A 155 8.46 -0.92 18.04
CA LEU A 155 9.15 -0.98 16.77
C LEU A 155 8.89 0.29 15.97
N ASP A 156 9.95 0.81 15.38
CA ASP A 156 9.86 1.84 14.35
C ASP A 156 9.72 1.16 12.98
N TYR A 157 8.47 0.90 12.59
CA TYR A 157 8.14 0.24 11.32
C TYR A 157 8.71 1.00 10.11
N ARG A 158 8.70 2.34 10.15
CA ARG A 158 9.22 3.17 9.06
C ARG A 158 10.72 3.00 8.91
N ALA A 159 11.48 3.12 10.00
CA ALA A 159 12.92 2.92 9.97
C ALA A 159 13.29 1.50 9.52
N ALA A 160 12.63 0.46 10.06
CA ALA A 160 12.88 -0.93 9.70
C ALA A 160 12.58 -1.22 8.22
N GLY A 161 11.43 -0.76 7.73
CA GLY A 161 11.00 -0.93 6.34
C GLY A 161 11.89 -0.21 5.34
N HIS A 162 12.22 1.06 5.64
CA HIS A 162 13.10 1.85 4.80
C HIS A 162 14.51 1.25 4.72
N PHE A 163 15.04 0.75 5.85
CA PHE A 163 16.32 0.06 5.88
C PHE A 163 16.32 -1.21 5.01
N MET A 164 15.27 -2.03 5.11
CA MET A 164 15.13 -3.21 4.25
C MET A 164 15.06 -2.81 2.77
N ARG A 165 14.28 -1.77 2.43
CA ARG A 165 14.21 -1.29 1.05
C ARG A 165 15.56 -0.80 0.55
N TRP A 166 16.29 -0.01 1.35
CA TRP A 166 17.64 0.45 1.03
C TRP A 166 18.63 -0.70 0.81
N LEU A 167 18.57 -1.75 1.63
CA LEU A 167 19.40 -2.94 1.43
C LEU A 167 19.11 -3.61 0.08
N VAL A 168 17.83 -3.76 -0.30
CA VAL A 168 17.48 -4.31 -1.61
C VAL A 168 17.99 -3.43 -2.75
N GLU A 169 17.83 -2.12 -2.64
CA GLU A 169 18.19 -1.17 -3.70
C GLU A 169 19.71 -1.08 -3.90
N THR A 170 20.49 -1.25 -2.84
CA THR A 170 21.95 -1.11 -2.89
C THR A 170 22.70 -2.43 -3.02
N ARG A 171 22.12 -3.54 -2.53
CA ARG A 171 22.74 -4.89 -2.54
C ARG A 171 22.04 -5.87 -3.49
N GLY A 172 20.87 -5.51 -3.99
CA GLY A 172 20.06 -6.30 -4.93
C GLY A 172 19.11 -7.27 -4.23
N LEU A 173 18.07 -7.68 -4.96
CA LEU A 173 17.09 -8.66 -4.49
C LEU A 173 17.72 -10.01 -4.11
N SER A 174 18.78 -10.46 -4.81
CA SER A 174 19.43 -11.74 -4.50
C SER A 174 20.00 -11.78 -3.08
N ALA A 175 20.62 -10.68 -2.61
CA ALA A 175 21.11 -10.58 -1.24
C ALA A 175 19.97 -10.73 -0.22
N MET A 176 18.82 -10.10 -0.50
CA MET A 176 17.63 -10.24 0.34
C MET A 176 17.10 -11.68 0.36
N GLN A 177 17.08 -12.34 -0.79
CA GLN A 177 16.67 -13.75 -0.92
C GLN A 177 17.60 -14.68 -0.12
N ASP A 178 18.91 -14.45 -0.16
CA ASP A 178 19.89 -15.21 0.62
C ASP A 178 19.66 -15.02 2.13
N PHE A 179 19.38 -13.78 2.57
CA PHE A 179 19.01 -13.50 3.95
C PHE A 179 17.72 -14.22 4.38
N ILE A 180 16.66 -14.16 3.57
CA ILE A 180 15.39 -14.88 3.80
C ILE A 180 15.61 -16.40 3.81
N ALA A 181 16.55 -16.91 3.02
CA ALA A 181 16.93 -18.32 3.01
C ALA A 181 17.69 -18.77 4.27
N GLY A 182 18.09 -17.82 5.13
CA GLY A 182 18.74 -18.07 6.42
C GLY A 182 20.24 -17.84 6.43
N GLU A 183 20.81 -17.20 5.40
CA GLU A 183 22.19 -16.72 5.48
C GLU A 183 22.35 -15.67 6.59
N SER A 184 23.56 -15.56 7.14
CA SER A 184 23.84 -14.47 8.08
C SER A 184 23.73 -13.13 7.38
N PHE A 185 23.32 -12.10 8.12
CA PHE A 185 23.22 -10.73 7.62
C PHE A 185 24.50 -10.29 6.89
N GLU A 186 25.67 -10.56 7.49
CA GLU A 186 26.98 -10.23 6.91
C GLU A 186 27.27 -10.96 5.59
N SER A 187 26.87 -12.23 5.48
CA SER A 187 27.05 -13.03 4.26
C SER A 187 26.16 -12.49 3.15
N ALA A 188 24.88 -12.29 3.46
CA ALA A 188 23.86 -11.86 2.51
C ALA A 188 24.12 -10.44 1.98
N PHE A 189 24.37 -9.48 2.87
CA PHE A 189 24.48 -8.05 2.50
C PHE A 189 25.91 -7.53 2.36
N GLY A 190 26.91 -8.37 2.63
CA GLY A 190 28.32 -8.06 2.39
C GLY A 190 28.97 -7.11 3.40
N GLY A 191 28.42 -6.97 4.61
CA GLY A 191 28.97 -6.12 5.66
C GLY A 191 28.31 -6.30 7.03
N PRO A 192 28.97 -5.88 8.12
CA PRO A 192 28.39 -5.93 9.46
C PRO A 192 27.20 -4.97 9.59
N LEU A 193 26.22 -5.37 10.41
CA LEU A 193 24.96 -4.62 10.59
C LEU A 193 25.17 -3.14 10.90
N GLN A 194 26.04 -2.82 11.86
CA GLN A 194 26.27 -1.43 12.25
C GLN A 194 26.86 -0.60 11.11
N GLU A 195 27.77 -1.16 10.31
CA GLU A 195 28.38 -0.43 9.20
C GLU A 195 27.35 -0.13 8.09
N LEU A 196 26.46 -1.09 7.81
CA LEU A 196 25.39 -0.88 6.84
C LEU A 196 24.31 0.08 7.36
N ALA A 197 24.04 0.10 8.66
CA ALA A 197 23.17 1.09 9.28
C ALA A 197 23.77 2.50 9.22
N ASP A 198 25.07 2.64 9.54
CA ASP A 198 25.78 3.92 9.42
C ASP A 198 25.82 4.41 7.95
N GLU A 199 25.98 3.49 6.98
CA GLU A 199 25.91 3.80 5.56
C GLU A 199 24.50 4.23 5.13
N HIS A 200 23.46 3.55 5.61
CA HIS A 200 22.07 3.93 5.41
C HIS A 200 21.83 5.35 5.92
N ASP A 201 22.17 5.64 7.17
CA ASP A 201 21.93 6.97 7.77
C ASP A 201 22.70 8.09 7.05
N ALA A 202 23.80 7.76 6.38
CA ALA A 202 24.59 8.70 5.61
C ALA A 202 24.15 8.89 4.15
N SER A 203 23.46 7.91 3.55
CA SER A 203 23.28 7.84 2.10
C SER A 203 21.88 7.48 1.62
N ALA A 204 21.01 7.00 2.49
CA ALA A 204 19.68 6.59 2.10
C ALA A 204 18.89 7.81 1.60
N PRO A 205 18.17 7.69 0.47
CA PRO A 205 17.28 8.73 0.02
C PRO A 205 16.19 8.96 1.07
N TYR A 206 15.57 10.14 1.05
CA TYR A 206 14.39 10.40 1.86
C TYR A 206 13.24 9.43 1.56
N ALA A 207 13.02 9.08 0.29
CA ALA A 207 11.94 8.20 -0.14
C ALA A 207 12.37 7.22 -1.23
N TYR A 208 11.82 6.01 -1.17
CA TYR A 208 11.77 5.08 -2.29
C TYR A 208 10.35 4.99 -2.84
N PRO A 209 10.19 4.86 -4.16
CA PRO A 209 8.88 4.71 -4.78
C PRO A 209 8.26 3.36 -4.50
N ASP A 210 6.98 3.24 -4.83
CA ASP A 210 6.31 1.96 -5.04
C ASP A 210 7.17 1.02 -5.91
N TRP A 211 7.00 -0.30 -5.76
CA TRP A 211 7.74 -1.24 -6.60
C TRP A 211 7.36 -1.15 -8.08
N GLU A 212 6.09 -0.80 -8.34
CA GLU A 212 5.53 -0.65 -9.69
C GLU A 212 4.77 0.68 -9.76
N PRO A 213 5.50 1.82 -9.76
CA PRO A 213 4.86 3.13 -9.69
C PRO A 213 4.08 3.38 -10.98
N CYS A 214 2.78 3.66 -10.81
CA CYS A 214 1.88 4.04 -11.90
C CYS A 214 1.88 3.03 -13.05
N SER A 215 1.52 1.78 -12.74
CA SER A 215 1.45 0.68 -13.71
C SER A 215 0.16 0.65 -14.56
N GLY A 216 -0.78 1.58 -14.30
CA GLY A 216 -2.05 1.66 -15.01
C GLY A 216 -1.93 2.06 -16.50
N PRO A 217 -3.00 1.85 -17.29
CA PRO A 217 -3.05 2.26 -18.68
C PRO A 217 -3.06 3.80 -18.83
N GLU A 218 -2.44 4.31 -19.90
CA GLU A 218 -2.40 5.75 -20.17
C GLU A 218 -3.79 6.29 -20.55
N LEU A 219 -4.12 7.47 -20.05
CA LEU A 219 -5.31 8.24 -20.40
C LEU A 219 -5.24 8.62 -21.88
N ALA A 220 -6.32 8.38 -22.62
CA ALA A 220 -6.33 8.60 -24.05
C ALA A 220 -6.08 10.09 -24.43
N SER A 221 -5.05 10.34 -25.25
CA SER A 221 -4.80 11.67 -25.82
C SER A 221 -5.88 12.03 -26.87
N SER A 222 -6.39 13.26 -26.79
CA SER A 222 -7.33 13.83 -27.76
C SER A 222 -6.72 14.88 -28.68
N GLY A 223 -5.43 15.19 -28.50
CA GLY A 223 -4.70 16.22 -29.24
C GLY A 223 -3.38 16.57 -28.56
N GLU A 224 -2.67 17.54 -29.12
CA GLU A 224 -1.49 18.15 -28.48
C GLU A 224 -1.94 18.77 -27.14
N GLU A 225 -1.33 18.32 -26.04
CA GLU A 225 -1.63 18.78 -24.67
C GLU A 225 -3.10 18.65 -24.21
N SER A 226 -3.83 17.67 -24.76
CA SER A 226 -5.18 17.35 -24.29
C SER A 226 -5.44 15.85 -24.21
N TRP A 227 -6.19 15.46 -23.20
CA TRP A 227 -6.59 14.08 -22.91
C TRP A 227 -8.08 14.02 -22.65
N ARG A 228 -8.71 12.98 -23.19
CA ARG A 228 -10.14 12.76 -23.02
C ARG A 228 -10.47 11.28 -23.12
N GLU A 229 -11.16 10.79 -22.11
CA GLU A 229 -11.65 9.41 -22.08
C GLU A 229 -13.02 9.35 -21.41
N SER A 230 -13.87 8.45 -21.90
CA SER A 230 -15.13 8.09 -21.25
C SER A 230 -14.98 6.68 -20.68
N VAL A 231 -15.22 6.53 -19.39
CA VAL A 231 -15.07 5.28 -18.65
C VAL A 231 -16.38 4.92 -17.95
N THR A 232 -16.60 3.62 -17.78
CA THR A 232 -17.65 3.05 -16.92
C THR A 232 -16.97 2.17 -15.90
N ALA A 233 -17.26 2.35 -14.62
CA ALA A 233 -16.76 1.44 -13.59
C ALA A 233 -17.83 0.39 -13.30
N SER A 234 -17.49 -0.87 -13.52
CA SER A 234 -18.33 -2.01 -13.20
C SER A 234 -17.47 -3.01 -12.46
N CYS A 235 -17.91 -3.49 -11.29
CA CYS A 235 -17.09 -4.43 -10.53
C CYS A 235 -16.82 -5.76 -11.24
N SER A 236 -17.50 -6.09 -12.35
CA SER A 236 -17.14 -7.24 -13.18
C SER A 236 -16.02 -6.97 -14.18
N ASP A 237 -15.66 -5.71 -14.40
CA ASP A 237 -14.60 -5.28 -15.30
C ASP A 237 -13.24 -5.40 -14.59
N PRO A 238 -12.25 -6.08 -15.18
CA PRO A 238 -10.91 -6.19 -14.59
C PRO A 238 -10.19 -4.84 -14.41
N GLU A 239 -10.59 -3.78 -15.11
CA GLU A 239 -10.02 -2.43 -14.91
C GLU A 239 -10.66 -1.66 -13.74
N THR A 240 -11.68 -2.22 -13.09
CA THR A 240 -12.35 -1.57 -11.95
C THR A 240 -11.83 -2.13 -10.62
N GLU A 241 -11.28 -1.24 -9.81
CA GLU A 241 -10.81 -1.50 -8.44
C GLU A 241 -11.64 -0.69 -7.44
N ARG A 242 -11.71 -1.14 -6.19
CA ARG A 242 -12.28 -0.38 -5.07
C ARG A 242 -11.28 -0.15 -3.95
N LEU A 243 -10.41 -1.13 -3.65
CA LEU A 243 -9.59 -1.10 -2.43
C LEU A 243 -8.66 0.12 -2.35
N THR A 244 -8.29 0.66 -3.51
CA THR A 244 -7.41 1.82 -3.64
C THR A 244 -8.00 3.10 -3.03
N VAL A 245 -9.30 3.38 -3.23
CA VAL A 245 -9.94 4.64 -2.75
C VAL A 245 -11.24 4.42 -1.99
N GLY A 246 -11.66 3.16 -1.78
CA GLY A 246 -12.90 2.79 -1.08
C GLY A 246 -14.17 2.85 -1.93
N VAL A 247 -14.07 3.25 -3.20
CA VAL A 247 -15.18 3.33 -4.16
C VAL A 247 -14.75 2.74 -5.51
N PRO A 248 -15.66 2.21 -6.34
CA PRO A 248 -15.30 1.68 -7.66
C PRO A 248 -14.68 2.76 -8.55
N THR A 249 -13.46 2.54 -8.98
CA THR A 249 -12.70 3.43 -9.85
C THR A 249 -12.03 2.71 -10.99
N VAL A 250 -11.88 3.41 -12.10
CA VAL A 250 -11.01 3.01 -13.21
C VAL A 250 -9.77 3.89 -13.18
N THR A 251 -8.59 3.27 -13.07
CA THR A 251 -7.32 3.98 -12.97
C THR A 251 -6.73 4.26 -14.35
N ARG A 252 -6.22 5.48 -14.53
CA ARG A 252 -5.46 5.91 -15.71
C ARG A 252 -4.19 6.66 -15.30
N ILE A 253 -3.17 6.58 -16.15
CA ILE A 253 -1.94 7.37 -15.99
C ILE A 253 -1.92 8.51 -17.00
N VAL A 254 -1.41 9.67 -16.61
CA VAL A 254 -1.15 10.77 -17.52
C VAL A 254 0.25 11.32 -17.29
N THR A 255 1.02 11.46 -18.36
CA THR A 255 2.34 12.10 -18.33
C THR A 255 2.24 13.55 -18.77
N LEU A 256 2.68 14.47 -17.93
CA LEU A 256 2.48 15.91 -18.10
C LEU A 256 3.81 16.66 -17.99
N GLU A 257 3.93 17.74 -18.75
CA GLU A 257 4.96 18.77 -18.54
C GLU A 257 4.55 19.68 -17.37
N GLY A 258 5.48 20.49 -16.88
CA GLY A 258 5.18 21.46 -15.83
C GLY A 258 4.31 22.61 -16.35
N GLY A 259 3.28 23.00 -15.61
CA GLY A 259 2.45 24.17 -15.92
C GLY A 259 1.01 24.08 -15.39
N ALA A 260 0.18 24.98 -15.90
CA ALA A 260 -1.22 25.09 -15.54
C ALA A 260 -2.10 24.18 -16.42
N TYR A 261 -3.02 23.46 -15.81
CA TYR A 261 -3.96 22.55 -16.47
C TYR A 261 -5.39 22.80 -16.01
N GLU A 262 -6.34 22.57 -16.90
CA GLU A 262 -7.73 22.39 -16.51
C GLU A 262 -8.09 20.91 -16.55
N VAL A 263 -8.65 20.42 -15.45
CA VAL A 263 -9.26 19.10 -15.37
C VAL A 263 -10.75 19.24 -15.08
N SER A 264 -11.57 18.45 -15.77
CA SER A 264 -13.01 18.38 -15.52
C SER A 264 -13.53 16.98 -15.78
N MET A 265 -14.60 16.63 -15.07
CA MET A 265 -15.30 15.36 -15.26
C MET A 265 -16.80 15.61 -15.38
N SER A 266 -17.44 14.98 -16.36
CA SER A 266 -18.90 14.95 -16.50
C SER A 266 -19.43 13.53 -16.30
N GLY A 267 -20.52 13.36 -15.54
CA GLY A 267 -20.98 12.05 -15.06
C GLY A 267 -20.08 11.51 -13.94
N GLY A 268 -20.55 10.53 -13.17
CA GLY A 268 -19.81 9.99 -12.03
C GLY A 268 -19.72 10.96 -10.85
N VAL A 269 -18.87 10.64 -9.87
CA VAL A 269 -18.79 11.36 -8.58
C VAL A 269 -17.60 12.32 -8.51
N GLY A 270 -16.41 11.84 -8.84
CA GLY A 270 -15.20 12.67 -8.87
C GLY A 270 -13.97 11.96 -9.44
N LEU A 271 -12.87 12.70 -9.45
CA LEU A 271 -11.54 12.22 -9.78
C LEU A 271 -10.69 12.21 -8.53
N TRP A 272 -9.89 11.16 -8.40
CA TRP A 272 -8.87 11.03 -7.39
C TRP A 272 -7.53 11.14 -8.13
N ILE A 273 -6.69 12.12 -7.82
CA ILE A 273 -5.42 12.33 -8.51
C ILE A 273 -4.26 12.27 -7.52
N ARG A 274 -3.20 11.51 -7.86
CA ARG A 274 -1.90 11.53 -7.17
C ARG A 274 -0.76 11.57 -8.18
N GLY A 275 0.33 12.25 -7.86
CA GLY A 275 1.56 12.14 -8.65
C GLY A 275 2.25 10.79 -8.44
N CYS A 276 3.13 10.42 -9.35
CA CYS A 276 3.96 9.23 -9.30
C CYS A 276 5.40 9.59 -8.94
N LEU A 277 6.07 8.78 -8.13
CA LEU A 277 7.49 8.81 -7.85
C LEU A 277 8.11 7.72 -8.71
N ASP A 278 8.71 8.10 -9.83
CA ASP A 278 9.40 7.11 -10.66
C ASP A 278 10.84 6.83 -10.16
N LYS A 279 11.33 7.61 -9.19
CA LYS A 279 12.73 7.59 -8.73
C LYS A 279 12.84 7.92 -7.26
N ALA A 280 13.84 7.34 -6.58
CA ALA A 280 14.12 7.68 -5.20
C ALA A 280 14.37 9.19 -5.01
N LEU A 281 13.78 9.74 -3.96
CA LEU A 281 13.88 11.15 -3.63
C LEU A 281 15.00 11.38 -2.62
N GLN A 282 15.99 12.21 -2.97
CA GLN A 282 17.15 12.43 -2.10
C GLN A 282 16.84 13.32 -0.89
N ASP A 283 16.15 14.43 -1.13
CA ASP A 283 15.93 15.47 -0.11
C ASP A 283 14.53 15.36 0.51
N GLU A 284 14.42 15.63 1.80
CA GLU A 284 13.14 15.84 2.46
C GLU A 284 12.40 17.00 1.80
N LEU A 285 11.11 16.83 1.54
CA LEU A 285 10.32 17.91 0.98
C LEU A 285 9.85 18.88 2.05
N PRO A 286 9.64 20.15 1.67
CA PRO A 286 9.07 21.13 2.57
C PRO A 286 7.70 20.63 3.06
N SER A 287 7.64 20.26 4.34
CA SER A 287 6.39 19.85 5.01
C SER A 287 5.64 21.03 5.63
N TYR A 288 6.18 22.25 5.48
CA TYR A 288 5.68 23.46 6.10
C TYR A 288 5.59 24.63 5.12
N ASN A 289 4.54 25.43 5.26
CA ASN A 289 4.37 26.70 4.59
C ASN A 289 5.45 27.68 5.07
N GLU A 290 5.64 28.79 4.37
CA GLU A 290 6.54 29.87 4.83
C GLU A 290 6.21 30.36 6.25
N ASP A 291 4.96 30.20 6.70
CA ASP A 291 4.49 30.57 8.04
C ASP A 291 4.67 29.46 9.11
N GLY A 292 5.27 28.32 8.75
CA GLY A 292 5.51 27.20 9.65
C GLY A 292 4.28 26.34 9.95
N SER A 293 3.13 26.60 9.31
CA SER A 293 2.00 25.67 9.36
C SER A 293 2.31 24.42 8.55
N VAL A 294 1.90 23.26 9.06
CA VAL A 294 1.87 22.03 8.25
C VAL A 294 1.01 22.32 7.03
N ILE A 295 1.52 22.03 5.85
CA ILE A 295 0.76 22.39 4.67
C ILE A 295 -0.37 21.40 4.46
N TYR A 296 -1.57 21.82 4.86
CA TYR A 296 -2.81 21.15 4.52
C TYR A 296 -3.26 21.68 3.16
N TYR A 297 -2.71 21.13 2.07
CA TYR A 297 -3.14 21.48 0.72
C TYR A 297 -4.50 20.83 0.42
N TRP A 298 -5.58 21.55 0.74
CA TRP A 298 -6.92 21.25 0.27
C TRP A 298 -7.27 22.24 -0.86
N ASN A 299 -7.46 21.71 -2.06
CA ASN A 299 -7.86 22.40 -3.31
C ASN A 299 -6.74 23.16 -4.05
N GLY A 300 -6.29 22.62 -5.20
CA GLY A 300 -5.59 23.38 -6.24
C GLY A 300 -4.29 22.77 -6.76
N ASP A 301 -3.61 21.97 -5.95
CA ASP A 301 -2.34 21.33 -6.32
C ASP A 301 -2.47 19.81 -6.28
N VAL A 302 -1.91 19.11 -7.28
CA VAL A 302 -1.74 17.64 -7.24
C VAL A 302 -0.32 17.38 -6.78
N PHE A 303 -0.18 16.67 -5.67
CA PHE A 303 1.11 16.33 -5.06
C PHE A 303 2.02 15.60 -6.05
N ASN A 304 3.32 15.90 -6.06
CA ASN A 304 4.30 14.90 -6.49
C ASN A 304 4.56 13.94 -5.32
N GLU A 305 4.60 12.63 -5.58
CA GLU A 305 4.53 11.53 -4.56
C GLU A 305 5.59 11.63 -3.45
N ALA A 306 6.69 12.30 -3.76
CA ALA A 306 7.72 12.69 -2.81
C ALA A 306 7.12 13.37 -1.54
N GLN A 307 6.03 14.16 -1.66
CA GLN A 307 5.36 14.88 -0.56
C GLN A 307 4.38 13.99 0.22
N PHE A 308 4.14 12.76 -0.24
CA PHE A 308 2.96 11.96 0.11
C PHE A 308 3.23 10.55 0.60
N SER A 309 4.49 10.18 0.71
CA SER A 309 4.94 8.82 0.98
C SER A 309 4.53 8.28 2.37
N HIS A 310 3.71 9.04 3.12
CA HIS A 310 3.06 8.63 4.36
C HIS A 310 1.54 8.40 4.33
N THR A 311 0.79 8.87 3.32
CA THR A 311 -0.69 8.76 3.42
C THR A 311 -1.40 8.18 2.20
N GLY A 312 -0.78 8.10 1.02
CA GLY A 312 -1.42 7.47 -0.15
C GLY A 312 -2.78 8.06 -0.56
N LEU A 313 -3.18 9.20 0.03
CA LEU A 313 -4.47 9.82 -0.22
C LEU A 313 -4.39 10.57 -1.54
N PHE A 314 -5.20 10.13 -2.48
CA PHE A 314 -5.47 10.90 -3.67
C PHE A 314 -6.15 12.22 -3.31
N SER A 315 -5.85 13.29 -4.06
CA SER A 315 -6.63 14.52 -4.01
C SER A 315 -7.96 14.32 -4.75
N PHE A 316 -9.07 14.59 -4.06
CA PHE A 316 -10.40 14.45 -4.63
C PHE A 316 -10.88 15.73 -5.34
N PHE A 317 -11.36 15.57 -6.57
CA PHE A 317 -11.89 16.61 -7.42
C PHE A 317 -13.32 16.23 -7.85
N PRO A 318 -14.37 16.90 -7.34
CA PRO A 318 -15.75 16.53 -7.65
C PRO A 318 -16.11 16.74 -9.13
N SER A 319 -17.02 15.91 -9.64
CA SER A 319 -17.57 16.02 -11.00
C SER A 319 -18.38 17.31 -11.21
N GLU A 320 -18.73 17.58 -12.47
CA GLU A 320 -19.53 18.74 -12.90
C GLU A 320 -18.90 20.10 -12.56
N ARG A 321 -17.57 20.13 -12.43
CA ARG A 321 -16.76 21.33 -12.20
C ARG A 321 -15.50 21.27 -13.05
N VAL A 322 -14.98 22.45 -13.37
CA VAL A 322 -13.64 22.63 -13.92
C VAL A 322 -12.73 23.00 -12.76
N HIS A 323 -11.59 22.32 -12.66
CA HIS A 323 -10.56 22.57 -11.68
C HIS A 323 -9.30 23.00 -12.42
N GLU A 324 -8.70 24.12 -12.00
CA GLU A 324 -7.40 24.55 -12.47
C GLU A 324 -6.33 23.99 -11.52
N LEU A 325 -5.30 23.36 -12.09
CA LEU A 325 -4.21 22.71 -11.38
C LEU A 325 -2.87 23.28 -11.84
N GLU A 326 -1.98 23.61 -10.92
CA GLU A 326 -0.58 23.89 -11.23
C GLU A 326 0.27 22.65 -10.93
N LEU A 327 0.90 22.07 -11.95
CA LEU A 327 1.53 20.76 -11.86
C LEU A 327 3.02 20.83 -12.19
N THR A 328 3.81 20.00 -11.51
CA THR A 328 5.21 19.76 -11.87
C THR A 328 5.32 18.77 -13.03
N PRO A 329 6.40 18.76 -13.81
CA PRO A 329 6.62 17.72 -14.81
C PRO A 329 6.65 16.34 -14.13
N GLY A 330 5.91 15.36 -14.67
CA GLY A 330 5.84 14.03 -14.09
C GLY A 330 4.69 13.17 -14.61
N ARG A 331 4.59 11.97 -14.05
CA ARG A 331 3.44 11.07 -14.25
C ARG A 331 2.47 11.26 -13.10
N TYR A 332 1.18 11.13 -13.41
CA TYR A 332 0.09 11.24 -12.46
C TYR A 332 -0.87 10.08 -12.66
N GLU A 333 -1.32 9.50 -11.56
CA GLU A 333 -2.37 8.51 -11.52
C GLU A 333 -3.71 9.19 -11.22
N VAL A 334 -4.71 8.80 -12.01
CA VAL A 334 -6.06 9.35 -12.02
C VAL A 334 -7.03 8.20 -11.81
N ALA A 335 -7.55 8.03 -10.60
CA ALA A 335 -8.61 7.09 -10.33
C ALA A 335 -9.97 7.76 -10.56
N ILE A 336 -10.71 7.27 -11.56
CA ILE A 336 -11.93 7.88 -12.05
C ILE A 336 -13.13 7.18 -11.42
N GLU A 337 -13.86 7.88 -10.55
CA GLU A 337 -15.05 7.33 -9.87
C GLU A 337 -16.29 7.46 -10.77
N ALA A 338 -16.68 6.35 -11.38
CA ALA A 338 -17.83 6.25 -12.29
C ALA A 338 -18.86 5.24 -11.75
N GLY A 339 -20.13 5.38 -12.15
CA GLY A 339 -21.14 4.36 -11.89
C GLY A 339 -21.27 3.40 -13.07
N ALA A 340 -21.73 2.17 -12.82
CA ALA A 340 -22.02 1.21 -13.90
C ALA A 340 -23.11 1.74 -14.87
N ASP A 341 -24.08 2.48 -14.34
CA ASP A 341 -25.17 3.12 -15.10
C ASP A 341 -24.94 4.62 -15.37
N ASP A 342 -23.81 5.17 -14.89
CA ASP A 342 -23.47 6.59 -15.01
C ASP A 342 -22.01 6.74 -15.48
N PRO A 343 -21.76 6.65 -16.80
CA PRO A 343 -20.41 6.76 -17.35
C PRO A 343 -19.81 8.12 -17.03
N ALA A 344 -18.57 8.13 -16.58
CA ALA A 344 -17.80 9.35 -16.38
C ALA A 344 -17.02 9.68 -17.66
N THR A 345 -16.93 10.96 -18.02
CA THR A 345 -16.03 11.45 -19.06
C THR A 345 -15.08 12.46 -18.48
N VAL A 346 -13.79 12.15 -18.55
CA VAL A 346 -12.71 13.02 -18.08
C VAL A 346 -12.19 13.84 -19.24
N ASN A 347 -11.98 15.13 -19.00
CA ASN A 347 -11.32 16.03 -19.93
C ASN A 347 -10.19 16.74 -19.19
N TRP A 348 -8.98 16.62 -19.72
CA TRP A 348 -7.78 17.27 -19.20
C TRP A 348 -7.14 18.07 -20.32
N ARG A 349 -6.80 19.34 -20.08
CA ARG A 349 -6.13 20.17 -21.08
C ARG A 349 -5.09 21.08 -20.45
N SER A 350 -3.96 21.27 -21.13
CA SER A 350 -3.02 22.34 -20.80
C SER A 350 -3.69 23.70 -21.01
N LEU A 351 -3.51 24.59 -20.04
CA LEU A 351 -3.74 26.00 -20.25
C LEU A 351 -2.46 26.56 -20.83
N GLU A 352 -2.46 26.92 -22.12
CA GLU A 352 -1.32 27.60 -22.74
C GLU A 352 -0.83 28.67 -21.77
N THR A 353 0.40 28.48 -21.25
CA THR A 353 1.06 29.55 -20.53
C THR A 353 1.19 30.63 -21.57
N THR A 354 0.37 31.68 -21.44
CA THR A 354 0.61 32.88 -22.21
C THR A 354 1.98 33.34 -21.71
N VAL A 355 3.04 32.99 -22.43
CA VAL A 355 4.40 33.42 -22.10
C VAL A 355 4.32 34.93 -22.18
N VAL A 356 4.13 35.59 -21.04
CA VAL A 356 4.17 37.04 -20.96
C VAL A 356 5.62 37.38 -21.30
N PRO A 357 5.87 38.00 -22.47
CA PRO A 357 7.22 38.14 -23.01
C PRO A 357 8.12 39.04 -22.15
#